data_AF-A0A8C6UI85-F1
#
_entry.id   AF-A0A8C6UI85-F1
#
_cell.length_a   1.000
_cell.length_b   1.000
_cell.length_c   1.000
_cell.angle_alpha   90.00
_cell.angle_beta   90.00
_cell.angle_gamma   90.00
#
_symmetry.space_group_name_H-M   'P 1'
#
loop_
_entity.id
_entity.type
_entity.pdbx_description
1 polymer ?
#
loop_
_entity_poly.entity_id
_entity_poly.type
_entity_poly.pdbx_seq_one_letter_code
_entity_poly.pdbx_strand_id
1 'polypeptide(L)'
;SETPDTLQFRLPSHADAVLSRMNTLREEQHFCDITLLLLEPSGAAAHSFCFHGHKVVLAAASDFLRDQFLLHSGQAELTVSAVTNVEVGKGYYCPAIPDSLR
;
A
#
# COMPACT_ATOMS: atom_id res chain seq x y z
N SER A 1 36.30 -28.81 18.66
CA SER A 1 35.00 -28.51 18.01
C SER A 1 35.00 -27.02 17.75
N GLU A 2 35.49 -26.61 16.58
CA GLU A 2 35.55 -25.19 16.20
C GLU A 2 34.15 -24.76 15.76
N THR A 3 33.56 -23.80 16.47
CA THR A 3 32.32 -23.14 16.03
C THR A 3 32.67 -22.21 14.87
N PRO A 4 31.97 -22.26 13.73
CA PRO A 4 32.30 -21.41 12.59
C PRO A 4 32.18 -19.94 12.98
N ASP A 5 33.25 -19.18 12.71
CA ASP A 5 33.28 -17.73 12.93
C ASP A 5 32.17 -17.07 12.10
N THR A 6 31.21 -16.44 12.79
CA THR A 6 30.09 -15.76 12.14
C THR A 6 30.50 -14.33 11.80
N LEU A 7 30.62 -14.03 10.51
CA LEU A 7 30.85 -12.67 10.02
C LEU A 7 29.52 -11.90 9.99
N GLN A 8 29.47 -10.74 10.67
CA GLN A 8 28.33 -9.83 10.64
C GLN A 8 28.67 -8.58 9.81
N PHE A 9 27.83 -8.27 8.84
CA PHE A 9 27.89 -7.02 8.08
C PHE A 9 26.72 -6.13 8.45
N ARG A 10 26.97 -4.83 8.56
CA ARG A 10 25.93 -3.81 8.74
C ARG A 10 26.08 -2.78 7.62
N LEU A 11 24.98 -2.46 6.96
CA LEU A 11 24.94 -1.46 5.90
C LEU A 11 24.04 -0.31 6.37
N PRO A 12 24.61 0.80 6.87
CA PRO A 12 23.87 1.84 7.61
C PRO A 12 22.71 2.50 6.83
N SER A 13 22.78 2.53 5.49
CA SER A 13 21.77 3.17 4.62
C SER A 13 20.93 2.16 3.82
N HIS A 14 21.08 0.86 4.09
CA HIS A 14 20.43 -0.17 3.29
C HIS A 14 18.91 -0.12 3.42
N ALA A 15 18.38 0.17 4.62
CA ALA A 15 16.94 0.29 4.84
C ALA A 15 16.32 1.41 4.00
N ASP A 16 16.93 2.60 4.01
CA ASP A 16 16.44 3.75 3.23
C ASP A 16 16.52 3.49 1.72
N ALA A 17 17.61 2.87 1.26
CA ALA A 17 17.76 2.48 -0.14
C ALA A 17 16.70 1.44 -0.57
N VAL A 18 16.37 0.49 0.30
CA VAL A 18 15.30 -0.49 0.04
C VAL A 18 13.94 0.19 -0.01
N LEU A 19 13.61 1.07 0.94
CA LEU A 19 12.34 1.82 0.94
C LEU A 19 12.21 2.70 -0.31
N SER A 20 13.28 3.37 -0.73
CA SER A 20 13.30 4.14 -1.98
C SER A 20 13.02 3.26 -3.20
N ARG A 21 13.63 2.08 -3.28
CA ARG A 21 13.36 1.11 -4.37
C ARG A 21 11.93 0.59 -4.35
N MET A 22 11.37 0.31 -3.18
CA MET A 22 9.96 -0.09 -3.05
C MET A 22 9.02 1.00 -3.55
N ASN A 23 9.35 2.28 -3.31
CA ASN A 23 8.58 3.39 -3.84
C ASN A 23 8.65 3.47 -5.38
N THR A 24 9.84 3.26 -5.98
CA THR A 24 9.97 3.17 -7.45
C THR A 24 9.14 2.02 -8.01
N LEU A 25 9.22 0.83 -7.41
CA LEU A 25 8.42 -0.33 -7.84
C LEU A 25 6.91 -0.04 -7.77
N ARG A 26 6.47 0.69 -6.74
CA ARG A 26 5.07 1.12 -6.60
C ARG A 26 4.65 2.05 -7.74
N GLU A 27 5.48 3.04 -8.08
CA GLU A 27 5.22 3.98 -9.18
C GLU A 27 5.16 3.27 -10.54
N GLU A 28 5.97 2.23 -10.73
CA GLU A 28 5.96 1.33 -11.88
C GLU A 28 4.85 0.26 -11.83
N GLN A 29 4.03 0.24 -10.77
CA GLN A 29 3.00 -0.78 -10.52
C GLN A 29 3.51 -2.22 -10.43
N HIS A 30 4.80 -2.41 -10.12
CA HIS A 30 5.42 -3.72 -9.95
C HIS A 30 5.19 -4.28 -8.54
N PHE A 31 4.77 -5.55 -8.50
CA PHE A 31 4.50 -6.31 -7.27
C PHE A 31 3.41 -5.72 -6.36
N CYS A 32 2.62 -4.76 -6.84
CA CYS A 32 1.48 -4.25 -6.08
C CYS A 32 0.44 -5.36 -5.87
N ASP A 33 0.17 -5.68 -4.62
CA ASP A 33 -0.71 -6.77 -4.18
C ASP A 33 -1.97 -6.26 -3.45
N ILE A 34 -2.13 -4.93 -3.39
CA ILE A 34 -3.31 -4.25 -2.87
C ILE A 34 -3.63 -2.95 -3.61
N THR A 35 -4.92 -2.69 -3.77
CA THR A 35 -5.48 -1.41 -4.19
C THR A 35 -6.31 -0.82 -3.04
N LEU A 36 -5.93 0.36 -2.57
CA LEU A 36 -6.73 1.11 -1.60
C LEU A 36 -7.73 2.00 -2.34
N LEU A 37 -9.01 1.84 -2.02
CA LEU A 37 -10.10 2.66 -2.54
C LEU A 37 -10.47 3.70 -1.47
N LEU A 38 -10.16 4.96 -1.73
CA LEU A 38 -10.56 6.07 -0.85
C LEU A 38 -11.91 6.62 -1.32
N LEU A 39 -12.93 6.45 -0.48
CA LEU A 39 -14.26 7.00 -0.72
C LEU A 39 -14.32 8.44 -0.20
N GLU A 40 -14.80 9.35 -1.06
CA GLU A 40 -15.07 10.72 -0.65
C GLU A 40 -16.19 10.78 0.42
N PRO A 41 -16.04 11.61 1.47
CA PRO A 41 -17.02 11.73 2.56
C PRO A 41 -18.40 12.20 2.09
N SER A 42 -18.49 12.84 0.91
CA SER A 42 -19.75 13.38 0.39
C SER A 42 -20.75 12.33 -0.09
N GLY A 43 -20.38 11.04 -0.10
CA GLY A 43 -21.26 9.95 -0.56
C GLY A 43 -21.58 10.00 -2.06
N ALA A 44 -21.10 11.01 -2.78
CA ALA A 44 -21.12 11.04 -4.22
C ALA A 44 -20.03 10.11 -4.73
N ALA A 45 -20.43 8.96 -5.29
CA ALA A 45 -19.58 8.00 -5.99
C ALA A 45 -18.82 8.58 -7.20
N ALA A 46 -18.78 9.90 -7.36
CA ALA A 46 -18.18 10.60 -8.49
C ALA A 46 -16.64 10.59 -8.44
N HIS A 47 -16.03 10.47 -7.25
CA HIS A 47 -14.58 10.45 -7.11
C HIS A 47 -14.18 9.40 -6.05
N SER A 48 -13.70 8.26 -6.53
CA SER A 48 -12.93 7.33 -5.71
C SER A 48 -11.46 7.50 -6.10
N PHE A 49 -10.59 7.61 -5.10
CA PHE A 49 -9.15 7.60 -5.35
C PHE A 49 -8.62 6.19 -5.19
N CYS A 50 -7.86 5.73 -6.17
CA CYS A 50 -7.26 4.41 -6.18
C CYS A 50 -5.76 4.54 -5.95
N PHE A 51 -5.25 3.85 -4.93
CA PHE A 51 -3.82 3.79 -4.63
C PHE A 51 -3.35 2.34 -4.68
N HIS A 52 -2.50 2.01 -5.65
CA HIS A 52 -1.84 0.71 -5.71
C HIS A 52 -0.59 0.72 -4.82
N GLY A 53 -0.39 -0.35 -4.07
CA GLY A 53 0.77 -0.48 -3.19
C GLY A 53 1.08 -1.91 -2.79
N HIS A 54 2.03 -2.03 -1.88
CA HIS A 54 2.47 -3.30 -1.30
C HIS A 54 1.90 -3.43 0.12
N LYS A 55 1.14 -4.50 0.39
CA LYS A 55 0.54 -4.79 1.70
C LYS A 55 1.58 -4.75 2.80
N VAL A 56 2.74 -5.35 2.56
CA VAL A 56 3.82 -5.42 3.56
C VAL A 56 4.36 -4.05 3.95
N VAL A 57 4.52 -3.14 2.97
CA VAL A 57 5.03 -1.78 3.21
C VAL A 57 3.98 -0.97 3.97
N LEU A 58 2.72 -1.05 3.53
CA LEU A 58 1.59 -0.35 4.16
C LEU A 58 1.32 -0.85 5.59
N ALA A 59 1.40 -2.17 5.82
CA ALA A 59 1.24 -2.79 7.13
C ALA A 59 2.38 -2.43 8.10
N ALA A 60 3.62 -2.31 7.60
CA ALA A 60 4.76 -1.89 8.41
C ALA A 60 4.65 -0.41 8.82
N ALA A 61 4.01 0.42 7.99
CA ALA A 61 3.82 1.85 8.24
C ALA A 61 2.58 2.17 9.10
N SER A 62 1.60 1.28 9.19
CA SER A 62 0.34 1.52 9.90
C SER A 62 -0.24 0.25 10.50
N ASP A 63 -0.38 0.25 11.83
CA ASP A 63 -1.06 -0.82 12.57
C ASP A 63 -2.50 -1.01 12.10
N PHE A 64 -3.21 0.07 11.79
CA PHE A 64 -4.56 0.01 11.22
C PHE A 64 -4.59 -0.78 9.92
N LEU A 65 -3.71 -0.45 8.96
CA LEU A 65 -3.67 -1.14 7.67
C LEU A 65 -3.25 -2.59 7.82
N ARG A 66 -2.29 -2.88 8.71
CA ARG A 66 -1.91 -4.25 9.05
C ARG A 66 -3.12 -5.06 9.50
N ASP A 67 -3.88 -4.54 10.46
CA ASP A 67 -5.02 -5.24 11.01
C ASP A 67 -6.14 -5.40 9.96
N GLN A 68 -6.37 -4.38 9.12
CA GLN A 68 -7.30 -4.48 8.00
C GLN A 68 -6.89 -5.59 7.01
N PHE A 69 -5.61 -5.70 6.64
CA PHE A 69 -5.17 -6.75 5.72
C PHE A 69 -5.24 -8.16 6.32
N LEU A 70 -5.10 -8.29 7.64
CA LEU A 70 -5.28 -9.55 8.34
C LEU A 70 -6.75 -9.96 8.43
N LEU A 71 -7.65 -9.01 8.71
CA LEU A 71 -9.11 -9.24 8.74
C LEU A 71 -9.68 -9.54 7.35
N HIS A 72 -9.15 -8.86 6.33
CA HIS A 72 -9.55 -8.97 4.92
C HIS A 72 -8.55 -9.82 4.12
N SER A 73 -8.09 -10.92 4.71
CA SER A 73 -7.09 -11.79 4.10
C SER A 73 -7.58 -12.33 2.75
N GLY A 74 -6.77 -12.18 1.70
CA GLY A 74 -7.10 -12.64 0.34
C GLY A 74 -7.78 -11.61 -0.56
N GLN A 75 -8.18 -10.44 -0.04
CA GLN A 75 -8.70 -9.37 -0.89
C GLN A 75 -7.56 -8.58 -1.54
N ALA A 76 -7.66 -8.33 -2.84
CA ALA A 76 -6.74 -7.46 -3.58
C ALA A 76 -7.14 -5.97 -3.49
N GLU A 77 -8.29 -5.68 -2.89
CA GLU A 77 -8.86 -4.34 -2.75
C GLU A 77 -9.29 -4.10 -1.31
N LEU A 78 -9.02 -2.90 -0.79
CA LEU A 78 -9.45 -2.47 0.53
C LEU A 78 -10.04 -1.06 0.44
N THR A 79 -11.29 -0.91 0.86
CA THR A 79 -11.96 0.39 0.90
C THR A 79 -11.70 1.09 2.23
N VAL A 80 -11.17 2.31 2.16
CA VAL A 80 -10.87 3.14 3.32
C VAL A 80 -11.69 4.43 3.22
N SER A 81 -12.60 4.66 4.16
CA SER A 81 -13.30 5.95 4.27
C SER A 81 -12.39 6.94 4.99
N ALA A 82 -11.88 7.94 4.27
CA ALA A 82 -11.04 8.97 4.87
C ALA A 82 -11.89 9.92 5.72
N VAL A 83 -11.56 10.05 7.00
CA VAL A 83 -12.14 11.09 7.87
C VAL A 83 -11.20 12.30 7.88
N THR A 84 -11.46 13.23 6.95
CA THR A 84 -11.03 14.65 6.89
C THR A 84 -9.58 15.03 6.51
N ASN A 85 -9.49 16.14 5.74
CA ASN A 85 -8.36 16.88 5.15
C ASN A 85 -7.60 16.23 3.97
N VAL A 86 -8.29 16.04 2.84
CA VAL A 86 -7.70 15.59 1.57
C VAL A 86 -7.29 16.79 0.70
N GLU A 87 -6.01 17.17 0.76
CA GLU A 87 -5.35 18.00 -0.28
C GLU A 87 -4.36 17.17 -1.14
N VAL A 88 -4.41 15.83 -1.08
CA VAL A 88 -3.40 14.94 -1.69
C VAL A 88 -3.92 14.18 -2.94
N GLY A 89 -5.15 14.43 -3.39
CA GLY A 89 -5.84 13.58 -4.39
C GLY A 89 -5.53 13.83 -5.88
N LYS A 90 -4.68 14.79 -6.28
CA LYS A 90 -4.62 15.25 -7.68
C LYS A 90 -4.05 14.25 -8.72
N GLY A 91 -3.61 13.05 -8.32
CA GLY A 91 -3.01 12.06 -9.24
C GLY A 91 -3.64 10.65 -9.22
N TYR A 92 -4.68 10.40 -8.43
CA TYR A 92 -5.14 9.04 -8.10
C TYR A 92 -6.55 8.70 -8.61
N TYR A 93 -6.99 9.34 -9.71
CA TYR A 93 -8.34 9.15 -10.24
C TYR A 93 -8.59 7.71 -10.70
N CYS A 94 -9.69 7.12 -10.23
CA CYS A 94 -10.12 5.79 -10.64
C CYS A 94 -11.25 5.89 -11.68
N PRO A 95 -11.07 5.37 -12.91
CA PRO A 95 -12.21 5.13 -13.79
C PRO A 95 -13.09 4.03 -13.19
N ALA A 96 -14.41 4.18 -13.28
CA ALA A 96 -15.36 3.22 -12.72
C ALA A 96 -15.10 1.80 -13.25
N ILE A 97 -15.00 0.82 -12.35
CA ILE A 97 -14.97 -0.61 -12.69
C ILE A 97 -16.36 -0.96 -13.27
N PRO A 98 -16.46 -1.47 -14.50
CA PRO A 98 -17.76 -1.88 -15.05
C PRO A 98 -18.32 -3.09 -14.30
N ASP A 99 -19.63 -3.09 -14.07
CA ASP A 99 -20.39 -4.11 -13.31
C ASP A 99 -20.21 -5.55 -13.83
N SER A 100 -19.59 -5.74 -15.00
CA SER A 100 -19.30 -7.04 -15.62
C SER A 100 -18.14 -7.82 -14.98
N LEU A 101 -17.45 -7.26 -13.99
CA LEU A 101 -16.28 -7.87 -13.31
C LEU A 101 -16.53 -8.18 -11.82
N ARG A 102 -17.78 -8.14 -11.36
CA ARG A 102 -18.17 -8.43 -9.99
C ARG A 102 -18.54 -9.89 -9.75
#